data_AF-A0A1Y1NK91-F1
#
_entry.id   AF-A0A1Y1NK91-F1
#
_cell.length_a   1.000
_cell.length_b   1.000
_cell.length_c   1.000
_cell.angle_alpha   90.00
_cell.angle_beta   90.00
_cell.angle_gamma   90.00
#
_symmetry.space_group_name_H-M   'P 1'
#
loop_
_entity.id
_entity.type
_entity.pdbx_description
1 polymer ?
#
loop_
_entity_poly.entity_id
_entity_poly.type
_entity_poly.pdbx_seq_one_letter_code
_entity_poly.pdbx_strand_id
1 'polypeptide(L)'
;MTRRLPISLSAALDISPSGAECSLELPRDIAFGAVSVGGYVACAMAKHAVLYASNHPKMRGQTDIRSSVIQFYRPLFAAKSATMKLREVSVGKLWSTLRIEIFQASDKIAVSADITISDLSWPGIVLQTNWHLPVPPRPVDLSKLESDTDPGWASYQTAFYPDGFRRGSAYIRAFVPKTWPSEIRYIEQWICPGWDCYPQGSCAFEKPQDKARWTNDMVHFIMDSGLPIQENFFPHEPD
;
A
#
# COMPACT_ATOMS: atom_id res chain seq x y z
N MET A 1 16.50 -9.32 24.27
CA MET A 1 15.10 -8.89 24.01
C MET A 1 14.78 -9.16 22.55
N THR A 2 14.05 -10.24 22.26
CA THR A 2 13.56 -10.55 20.91
C THR A 2 12.44 -9.58 20.55
N ARG A 3 12.78 -8.53 19.80
CA ARG A 3 11.80 -7.57 19.26
C ARG A 3 10.84 -8.34 18.36
N ARG A 4 9.60 -8.54 18.80
CA ARG A 4 8.54 -9.15 17.99
C ARG A 4 8.43 -8.34 16.69
N LEU A 5 8.65 -9.00 15.56
CA LEU A 5 8.43 -8.43 14.23
C LEU A 5 6.94 -8.06 14.09
N PRO A 6 6.60 -7.03 13.29
CA PRO A 6 5.22 -6.62 13.14
C PRO A 6 4.37 -7.78 12.63
N ILE A 7 3.34 -8.08 13.40
CA ILE A 7 2.36 -9.16 13.19
C ILE A 7 1.39 -8.84 12.05
N SER A 8 1.41 -7.59 11.54
CA SER A 8 0.48 -7.06 10.55
C SER A 8 1.06 -5.92 9.73
N LEU A 9 0.45 -5.64 8.58
CA LEU A 9 0.73 -4.41 7.81
C LEU A 9 0.38 -3.17 8.65
N SER A 10 -0.74 -3.18 9.37
CA SER A 10 -1.12 -2.08 10.28
C SER A 10 -0.07 -1.84 11.37
N ALA A 11 0.46 -2.90 11.99
CA ALA A 11 1.49 -2.78 13.02
C ALA A 11 2.83 -2.32 12.45
N ALA A 12 3.18 -2.78 11.24
CA ALA A 12 4.38 -2.31 10.56
C ALA A 12 4.29 -0.81 10.22
N LEU A 13 3.09 -0.34 9.91
CA LEU A 13 2.80 1.08 9.69
C LEU A 13 2.56 1.84 11.00
N ASP A 14 2.63 1.24 12.19
CA ASP A 14 2.48 1.96 13.45
C ASP A 14 3.78 2.70 13.82
N ILE A 15 4.14 3.67 12.98
CA ILE A 15 5.31 4.52 13.15
C ILE A 15 4.95 5.76 13.98
N SER A 16 5.87 6.19 14.82
CA SER A 16 5.73 7.39 15.66
C SER A 16 6.90 8.36 15.43
N PRO A 17 6.99 9.01 14.24
CA PRO A 17 8.01 10.02 13.98
C PRO A 17 7.84 11.21 14.92
N SER A 18 8.92 11.65 15.56
CA SER A 18 8.93 12.74 16.54
C SER A 18 9.33 14.10 15.96
N GLY A 19 9.35 14.25 14.64
CA GLY A 19 9.80 15.47 13.97
C GLY A 19 10.02 15.26 12.48
N ALA A 20 10.86 16.09 11.87
CA ALA A 20 11.20 16.03 10.44
C ALA A 20 12.16 14.87 10.09
N GLU A 21 12.75 14.19 11.07
CA GLU A 21 13.64 13.05 10.85
C GLU A 21 13.23 11.89 11.75
N CYS A 22 13.20 10.67 11.20
CA CYS A 22 12.94 9.47 11.97
C CYS A 22 13.63 8.24 11.39
N SER A 23 13.88 7.24 12.24
CA SER A 23 14.35 5.92 11.81
C SER A 23 13.16 5.00 11.51
N LEU A 24 13.25 4.28 10.41
CA LEU A 24 12.30 3.28 9.95
C LEU A 24 12.97 1.91 9.97
N GLU A 25 12.44 0.99 10.77
CA GLU A 25 12.83 -0.41 10.70
C GLU A 25 12.04 -1.11 9.60
N LEU A 26 12.74 -1.64 8.60
CA LEU A 26 12.10 -2.32 7.49
C LEU A 26 11.81 -3.80 7.84
N PRO A 27 10.54 -4.22 7.89
CA PRO A 27 10.18 -5.57 8.30
C PRO A 27 10.61 -6.61 7.26
N ARG A 28 11.05 -7.78 7.75
CA ARG A 28 11.39 -8.94 6.89
C ARG A 28 10.20 -9.49 6.15
N ASP A 29 9.03 -9.39 6.75
CA ASP A 29 7.83 -10.11 6.31
C ASP A 29 7.07 -9.33 5.21
N ILE A 30 7.27 -8.02 5.14
CA ILE A 30 6.69 -7.16 4.09
C ILE A 30 7.76 -6.85 3.04
N ALA A 31 8.18 -7.91 2.38
CA ALA A 31 9.31 -7.89 1.45
C ALA A 31 9.04 -8.74 0.21
N PHE A 32 9.81 -8.41 -0.83
CA PHE A 32 9.95 -9.14 -2.07
C PHE A 32 11.42 -9.60 -2.18
N GLY A 33 11.68 -10.88 -1.95
CA GLY A 33 13.03 -11.42 -1.80
C GLY A 33 13.76 -10.76 -0.63
N ALA A 34 14.88 -10.08 -0.90
CA ALA A 34 15.66 -9.37 0.10
C ALA A 34 15.25 -7.89 0.27
N VAL A 35 14.38 -7.36 -0.60
CA VAL A 35 14.00 -5.94 -0.63
C VAL A 35 12.63 -5.72 -0.03
N SER A 36 12.40 -4.59 0.61
CA SER A 36 11.07 -4.20 1.10
C SER A 36 10.11 -3.92 -0.06
N VAL A 37 8.83 -4.21 0.12
CA VAL A 37 7.80 -3.86 -0.86
C VAL A 37 7.73 -2.34 -1.02
N GLY A 38 7.74 -1.85 -2.26
CA GLY A 38 7.74 -0.42 -2.56
C GLY A 38 6.51 0.29 -2.00
N GLY A 39 5.34 -0.32 -2.14
CA GLY A 39 4.08 0.19 -1.61
C GLY A 39 4.09 0.33 -0.09
N TYR A 40 4.78 -0.56 0.64
CA TYR A 40 4.92 -0.43 2.10
C TYR A 40 5.80 0.77 2.45
N VAL A 41 6.90 0.95 1.74
CA VAL A 41 7.79 2.12 1.90
C VAL A 41 7.02 3.41 1.63
N ALA A 42 6.24 3.45 0.55
CA ALA A 42 5.40 4.59 0.20
C ALA A 42 4.34 4.88 1.29
N CYS A 43 3.68 3.84 1.84
CA CYS A 43 2.78 3.98 2.98
C CYS A 43 3.47 4.60 4.20
N ALA A 44 4.68 4.15 4.54
CA ALA A 44 5.44 4.70 5.67
C ALA A 44 5.80 6.18 5.46
N MET A 45 6.20 6.57 4.24
CA MET A 45 6.49 7.97 3.90
C MET A 45 5.24 8.84 3.96
N ALA A 46 4.12 8.35 3.44
CA ALA A 46 2.84 9.05 3.44
C ALA A 46 2.31 9.24 4.87
N LYS A 47 2.40 8.20 5.71
CA LYS A 47 2.05 8.28 7.13
C LYS A 47 2.94 9.25 7.89
N HIS A 48 4.24 9.25 7.61
CA HIS A 48 5.14 10.25 8.20
C HIS A 48 4.71 11.68 7.83
N ALA A 49 4.32 11.92 6.58
CA ALA A 49 3.83 13.22 6.12
C ALA A 49 2.56 13.66 6.89
N VAL A 50 1.57 12.77 7.02
CA VAL A 50 0.32 13.03 7.74
C VAL A 50 0.57 13.30 9.22
N LEU A 51 1.41 12.49 9.87
CA LEU A 51 1.75 12.67 11.29
C LEU A 51 2.51 13.98 11.52
N TYR A 52 3.45 14.33 10.64
CA TYR A 52 4.14 15.62 10.69
C TYR A 52 3.14 16.78 10.58
N ALA A 53 2.23 16.73 9.60
CA ALA A 53 1.22 17.75 9.38
C ALA A 53 0.25 17.91 10.56
N SER A 54 -0.21 16.79 11.13
CA SER A 54 -1.13 16.79 12.28
C SER A 54 -0.57 17.49 13.51
N ASN A 55 0.76 17.49 13.66
CA ASN A 55 1.47 18.16 14.74
C ASN A 55 2.01 19.55 14.34
N HIS A 56 1.91 19.93 13.07
CA HIS A 56 2.44 21.18 12.56
C HIS A 56 1.40 22.31 12.61
N PRO A 57 1.66 23.46 13.26
CA PRO A 57 0.65 24.51 13.52
C PRO A 57 -0.07 25.03 12.27
N LYS A 58 0.63 25.09 11.13
CA LYS A 58 0.07 25.59 9.86
C LYS A 58 -0.62 24.52 9.00
N MET A 59 -0.45 23.25 9.34
CA MET A 59 -0.93 22.11 8.54
C MET A 59 -1.86 21.17 9.32
N ARG A 60 -2.16 21.47 10.59
CA ARG A 60 -2.95 20.59 11.48
C ARG A 60 -4.31 20.18 10.92
N GLY A 61 -4.92 21.00 10.06
CA GLY A 61 -6.18 20.68 9.38
C GLY A 61 -6.02 19.96 8.03
N GLN A 62 -4.80 19.82 7.51
CA GLN A 62 -4.48 19.21 6.22
C GLN A 62 -3.93 17.80 6.42
N THR A 63 -4.77 16.87 6.87
CA THR A 63 -4.34 15.51 7.22
C THR A 63 -4.72 14.46 6.19
N ASP A 64 -5.36 14.85 5.09
CA ASP A 64 -5.71 13.94 4.01
C ASP A 64 -4.65 13.97 2.91
N ILE A 65 -4.32 12.80 2.37
CA ILE A 65 -3.41 12.70 1.22
C ILE A 65 -4.18 13.02 -0.05
N ARG A 66 -3.80 14.10 -0.72
CA ARG A 66 -4.37 14.51 -2.02
C ARG A 66 -3.65 13.88 -3.19
N SER A 67 -2.32 13.83 -3.12
CA SER A 67 -1.49 13.21 -4.15
C SER A 67 -0.17 12.71 -3.57
N SER A 68 0.43 11.73 -4.25
CA SER A 68 1.73 11.20 -3.90
C SER A 68 2.50 10.86 -5.16
N VAL A 69 3.74 11.32 -5.24
CA VAL A 69 4.68 10.95 -6.29
C VAL A 69 5.89 10.34 -5.61
N ILE A 70 6.16 9.06 -5.85
CA ILE A 70 7.25 8.32 -5.21
C ILE A 70 8.22 7.86 -6.29
N GLN A 71 9.52 8.07 -6.04
CA GLN A 71 10.61 7.65 -6.91
C GLN A 71 11.57 6.74 -6.15
N PHE A 72 11.78 5.53 -6.68
CA PHE A 72 12.72 4.55 -6.15
C PHE A 72 14.01 4.57 -6.96
N TYR A 73 15.12 4.97 -6.33
CA TYR A 73 16.43 5.03 -6.99
C TYR A 73 17.30 3.83 -6.65
N ARG A 74 17.10 3.24 -5.47
CA ARG A 74 17.90 2.13 -4.94
C ARG A 74 17.01 1.16 -4.17
N PRO A 75 17.33 -0.14 -4.18
CA PRO A 75 16.62 -1.11 -3.36
C PRO A 75 16.79 -0.78 -1.88
N LEU A 76 15.69 -0.88 -1.14
CA LEU A 76 15.69 -0.87 0.32
C LEU A 76 15.67 -2.31 0.80
N PHE A 77 16.73 -2.73 1.48
CA PHE A 77 16.85 -4.08 2.03
C PHE A 77 16.05 -4.22 3.32
N ALA A 78 15.25 -5.28 3.40
CA ALA A 78 14.50 -5.62 4.61
C ALA A 78 15.45 -6.00 5.76
N ALA A 79 14.93 -6.01 6.99
CA ALA A 79 15.69 -6.24 8.23
C ALA A 79 16.78 -5.22 8.56
N LYS A 80 16.84 -4.11 7.83
CA LYS A 80 17.79 -3.04 8.04
C LYS A 80 17.04 -1.76 8.38
N SER A 81 17.64 -0.95 9.24
CA SER A 81 17.15 0.39 9.53
C SER A 81 17.38 1.30 8.32
N ALA A 82 16.48 2.25 8.13
CA ALA A 82 16.59 3.34 7.17
C ALA A 82 16.24 4.65 7.87
N THR A 83 16.79 5.77 7.40
CA THR A 83 16.45 7.10 7.92
C THR A 83 15.54 7.80 6.94
N MET A 84 14.40 8.31 7.42
CA MET A 84 13.52 9.19 6.67
C MET A 84 13.78 10.63 7.08
N LYS A 85 13.96 11.51 6.10
CA LYS A 85 14.09 12.95 6.28
C LYS A 85 13.00 13.66 5.51
N LEU A 86 12.23 14.47 6.21
CA LEU A 86 11.12 15.25 5.70
C LEU A 86 11.55 16.71 5.61
N ARG A 87 11.15 17.39 4.53
CA ARG A 87 11.25 18.83 4.38
C ARG A 87 9.95 19.39 3.78
N GLU A 88 9.63 20.60 4.20
CA GLU A 88 8.53 21.35 3.61
C GLU A 88 8.95 21.88 2.24
N VAL A 89 8.19 21.54 1.19
CA VAL A 89 8.40 22.10 -0.15
C VAL A 89 7.56 23.36 -0.31
N SER A 90 6.31 23.30 0.15
CA SER A 90 5.37 24.42 0.14
C SER A 90 4.35 24.23 1.25
N VAL A 91 4.04 25.31 1.97
CA VAL A 91 2.99 25.34 3.01
C VAL A 91 1.94 26.35 2.58
N GLY A 92 0.81 25.85 2.09
CA GLY A 92 -0.31 26.65 1.61
C GLY A 92 -1.50 26.59 2.55
N LYS A 93 -2.48 27.48 2.32
CA LYS A 93 -3.73 27.48 3.10
C LYS A 93 -4.62 26.28 2.80
N LEU A 94 -4.69 25.88 1.52
CA LEU A 94 -5.57 24.79 1.04
C LEU A 94 -4.86 23.44 1.03
N TRP A 95 -3.59 23.43 0.67
CA TRP A 95 -2.77 22.23 0.62
C TRP A 95 -1.32 22.60 0.91
N SER A 96 -0.57 21.60 1.36
CA SER A 96 0.88 21.69 1.56
C SER A 96 1.55 20.51 0.88
N THR A 97 2.79 20.69 0.44
CA THR A 97 3.60 19.64 -0.18
C THR A 97 4.82 19.40 0.68
N LEU A 98 4.99 18.14 1.09
CA LEU A 98 6.09 17.66 1.91
C LEU A 98 6.94 16.72 1.05
N ARG A 99 8.26 16.90 1.08
CA ARG A 99 9.19 15.94 0.48
C ARG A 99 9.78 15.07 1.58
N ILE A 100 9.73 13.76 1.39
CA ILE A 100 10.36 12.78 2.26
C ILE A 100 11.43 12.05 1.46
N GLU A 101 12.61 11.88 2.01
CA GLU A 101 13.73 11.16 1.42
C GLU A 101 14.18 10.06 2.37
N ILE A 102 14.39 8.85 1.86
CA ILE A 102 14.87 7.70 2.61
C ILE A 102 16.32 7.42 2.26
N PHE A 103 17.12 7.16 3.28
CA PHE A 103 18.52 6.78 3.20
C PHE A 103 18.73 5.43 3.87
N GLN A 104 19.47 4.52 3.22
CA GLN A 104 19.83 3.23 3.81
C GLN A 104 21.30 2.92 3.54
N ALA A 105 22.05 2.65 4.62
CA ALA A 105 23.48 2.28 4.62
C ALA A 105 24.46 3.27 3.97
N SER A 106 23.98 4.35 3.36
CA SER A 106 24.78 5.40 2.73
C SER A 106 24.06 6.75 2.83
N ASP A 107 24.77 7.81 2.48
CA ASP A 107 24.27 9.19 2.35
C ASP A 107 23.48 9.43 1.06
N LYS A 108 23.38 8.43 0.18
CA LYS A 108 22.65 8.53 -1.08
C LYS A 108 21.16 8.26 -0.86
N ILE A 109 20.31 9.10 -1.45
CA ILE A 109 18.85 8.94 -1.43
C ILE A 109 18.48 7.61 -2.06
N ALA A 110 17.83 6.72 -1.32
CA ALA A 110 17.29 5.47 -1.85
C ALA A 110 15.91 5.68 -2.48
N VAL A 111 15.06 6.48 -1.82
CA VAL A 111 13.69 6.77 -2.25
C VAL A 111 13.37 8.23 -1.93
N SER A 112 12.65 8.91 -2.81
CA SER A 112 12.06 10.22 -2.50
C SER A 112 10.56 10.20 -2.79
N ALA A 113 9.78 10.89 -1.96
CA ALA A 113 8.35 11.09 -2.20
C ALA A 113 7.99 12.56 -2.03
N ASP A 114 7.23 13.09 -2.98
CA ASP A 114 6.48 14.34 -2.82
C ASP A 114 5.04 14.00 -2.47
N ILE A 115 4.63 14.31 -1.25
CA ILE A 115 3.30 14.05 -0.71
C ILE A 115 2.57 15.38 -0.57
N THR A 116 1.46 15.54 -1.29
CA THR A 116 0.57 16.69 -1.12
C THR A 116 -0.55 16.32 -0.18
N ILE A 117 -0.69 17.12 0.87
CA ILE A 117 -1.70 16.97 1.90
C ILE A 117 -2.69 18.13 1.85
N SER A 118 -3.95 17.86 2.16
CA SER A 118 -5.02 18.84 2.18
C SER A 118 -6.10 18.44 3.18
N ASP A 119 -7.16 19.24 3.24
CA ASP A 119 -8.42 18.87 3.86
C ASP A 119 -9.42 18.50 2.75
N LEU A 120 -9.71 17.21 2.58
CA LEU A 120 -10.62 16.74 1.54
C LEU A 120 -12.09 16.93 1.93
N SER A 121 -12.40 17.39 3.15
CA SER A 121 -13.76 17.78 3.54
C SER A 121 -14.19 19.14 2.97
N TRP A 122 -13.26 19.91 2.39
CA TRP A 122 -13.58 21.21 1.83
C TRP A 122 -14.55 21.10 0.65
N PRO A 123 -15.60 21.94 0.61
CA PRO A 123 -16.54 21.92 -0.49
C PRO A 123 -15.83 22.30 -1.79
N GLY A 124 -16.10 21.53 -2.85
CA GLY A 124 -15.57 21.75 -4.19
C GLY A 124 -16.69 21.83 -5.23
N ILE A 125 -16.31 22.19 -6.45
CA ILE A 125 -17.23 22.13 -7.59
C ILE A 125 -17.30 20.67 -8.05
N VAL A 126 -18.50 20.09 -8.04
CA VAL A 126 -18.77 18.80 -8.65
C VAL A 126 -19.20 19.04 -10.09
N LEU A 127 -18.34 18.70 -11.04
CA LEU A 127 -18.64 18.79 -12.47
C LEU A 127 -19.13 17.43 -12.97
N GLN A 128 -20.31 17.41 -13.58
CA GLN A 128 -20.81 16.23 -14.29
C GLN A 128 -20.02 16.06 -15.59
N THR A 129 -19.05 15.15 -15.59
CA THR A 129 -18.23 14.87 -16.77
C THR A 129 -18.94 13.98 -17.79
N ASN A 130 -20.10 13.41 -17.43
CA ASN A 130 -20.78 12.33 -18.16
C ASN A 130 -19.86 11.13 -18.48
N TRP A 131 -18.71 11.05 -17.82
CA TRP A 131 -17.76 9.97 -18.00
C TRP A 131 -18.33 8.70 -17.37
N HIS A 132 -18.25 7.62 -18.13
CA HIS A 132 -18.63 6.28 -17.70
C HIS A 132 -17.61 5.30 -18.26
N LEU A 133 -17.47 4.16 -17.57
CA LEU A 133 -16.69 3.05 -18.11
C LEU A 133 -17.36 2.58 -19.41
N PRO A 134 -16.63 2.45 -20.53
CA PRO A 134 -17.21 1.99 -21.80
C PRO A 134 -17.82 0.59 -21.71
N VAL A 135 -17.28 -0.24 -20.81
CA VAL A 135 -17.81 -1.56 -20.46
C VAL A 135 -18.17 -1.53 -18.98
N PRO A 136 -19.41 -1.90 -18.59
CA PRO A 136 -19.77 -1.95 -17.19
C PRO A 136 -18.88 -2.95 -16.44
N PRO A 137 -18.50 -2.67 -15.18
CA PRO A 137 -17.73 -3.60 -14.37
C PRO A 137 -18.50 -4.91 -14.18
N ARG A 138 -17.79 -6.00 -13.94
CA ARG A 138 -18.43 -7.31 -13.73
C ARG A 138 -19.28 -7.26 -12.46
N PRO A 139 -20.49 -7.84 -12.48
CA PRO A 139 -21.27 -7.99 -11.27
C PRO A 139 -20.47 -8.69 -10.18
N VAL A 140 -20.58 -8.20 -8.97
CA VAL A 140 -19.89 -8.74 -7.80
C VAL A 140 -20.79 -8.61 -6.59
N ASP A 141 -20.81 -9.64 -5.76
CA ASP A 141 -21.44 -9.61 -4.46
C ASP A 141 -20.35 -9.65 -3.38
N LEU A 142 -20.07 -8.50 -2.76
CA LEU A 142 -18.99 -8.38 -1.76
C LEU A 142 -19.17 -9.34 -0.58
N SER A 143 -20.42 -9.68 -0.22
CA SER A 143 -20.70 -10.64 0.85
C SER A 143 -20.32 -12.07 0.46
N LYS A 144 -20.43 -12.40 -0.83
CA LYS A 144 -20.02 -13.69 -1.39
C LYS A 144 -18.52 -13.78 -1.65
N LEU A 145 -17.84 -12.65 -1.83
CA LEU A 145 -16.36 -12.62 -1.84
C LEU A 145 -15.80 -13.02 -0.47
N GLU A 146 -16.37 -12.51 0.64
CA GLU A 146 -15.88 -12.84 2.00
C GLU A 146 -15.95 -14.35 2.30
N SER A 147 -16.97 -15.03 1.76
CA SER A 147 -17.24 -16.46 1.96
C SER A 147 -16.77 -17.39 0.82
N ASP A 148 -16.08 -16.87 -0.20
CA ASP A 148 -15.69 -17.60 -1.41
C ASP A 148 -16.82 -18.30 -2.17
N THR A 149 -18.05 -17.78 -2.06
CA THR A 149 -19.23 -18.38 -2.69
C THR A 149 -19.66 -17.64 -3.96
N ASP A 150 -18.94 -16.59 -4.36
CA ASP A 150 -19.29 -15.85 -5.57
C ASP A 150 -19.04 -16.70 -6.83
N PRO A 151 -20.03 -16.86 -7.74
CA PRO A 151 -19.89 -17.71 -8.92
C PRO A 151 -18.95 -17.13 -9.98
N GLY A 152 -18.77 -15.81 -10.03
CA GLY A 152 -17.99 -15.11 -11.05
C GLY A 152 -16.55 -14.79 -10.64
N TRP A 153 -16.24 -14.85 -9.35
CA TRP A 153 -14.95 -14.45 -8.78
C TRP A 153 -14.27 -15.59 -8.03
N ALA A 154 -12.95 -15.67 -8.12
CA ALA A 154 -12.11 -16.61 -7.39
C ALA A 154 -11.17 -15.86 -6.48
N SER A 155 -11.08 -16.26 -5.21
CA SER A 155 -10.08 -15.71 -4.30
C SER A 155 -8.69 -16.23 -4.62
N TYR A 156 -7.71 -15.34 -4.55
CA TYR A 156 -6.31 -15.65 -4.64
C TYR A 156 -5.58 -14.95 -3.50
N GLN A 157 -4.97 -15.74 -2.63
CA GLN A 157 -4.09 -15.26 -1.58
C GLN A 157 -2.83 -16.10 -1.60
N THR A 158 -1.67 -15.44 -1.61
CA THR A 158 -0.40 -16.15 -1.60
C THR A 158 -0.15 -16.69 -0.20
N ALA A 159 0.17 -17.97 -0.07
CA ALA A 159 0.60 -18.53 1.20
C ALA A 159 1.90 -17.85 1.65
N PHE A 160 2.01 -17.52 2.93
CA PHE A 160 3.24 -16.97 3.47
C PHE A 160 4.27 -18.06 3.71
N TYR A 161 5.50 -17.77 3.31
CA TYR A 161 6.68 -18.56 3.64
C TYR A 161 7.74 -17.60 4.19
N PRO A 162 8.31 -17.84 5.39
CA PRO A 162 9.31 -16.95 5.98
C PRO A 162 10.52 -16.68 5.08
N ASP A 163 10.94 -17.67 4.29
CA ASP A 163 12.02 -17.56 3.30
C ASP A 163 11.50 -17.40 1.87
N GLY A 164 10.20 -17.17 1.70
CA GLY A 164 9.53 -17.05 0.41
C GLY A 164 9.90 -15.76 -0.32
N PHE A 165 9.79 -15.76 -1.64
CA PHE A 165 10.13 -14.59 -2.45
C PHE A 165 9.07 -13.48 -2.40
N ARG A 166 7.79 -13.80 -2.22
CA ARG A 166 6.68 -12.83 -2.30
C ARG A 166 5.93 -12.67 -0.99
N ARG A 167 6.65 -12.39 0.10
CA ARG A 167 6.08 -12.37 1.47
C ARG A 167 5.05 -11.26 1.64
N GLY A 168 5.30 -10.08 1.09
CA GLY A 168 4.35 -8.97 1.12
C GLY A 168 3.00 -9.30 0.47
N SER A 169 2.98 -10.09 -0.60
CA SER A 169 1.75 -10.48 -1.29
C SER A 169 0.82 -11.36 -0.44
N ALA A 170 1.32 -12.00 0.62
CA ALA A 170 0.50 -12.80 1.53
C ALA A 170 -0.45 -11.95 2.40
N TYR A 171 -0.15 -10.66 2.57
CA TYR A 171 -0.97 -9.70 3.32
C TYR A 171 -2.16 -9.16 2.52
N ILE A 172 -2.31 -9.61 1.27
CA ILE A 172 -3.39 -9.22 0.38
C ILE A 172 -4.12 -10.48 -0.08
N ARG A 173 -5.43 -10.41 0.03
CA ARG A 173 -6.34 -11.30 -0.67
C ARG A 173 -6.89 -10.57 -1.88
N ALA A 174 -6.62 -11.09 -3.06
CA ALA A 174 -7.23 -10.61 -4.28
C ALA A 174 -8.40 -11.52 -4.68
N PHE A 175 -9.32 -10.99 -5.46
CA PHE A 175 -10.36 -11.75 -6.13
C PHE A 175 -10.29 -11.42 -7.62
N VAL A 176 -10.14 -12.45 -8.44
CA VAL A 176 -10.01 -12.34 -9.90
C VAL A 176 -11.23 -12.96 -10.59
N PRO A 177 -11.60 -12.47 -11.79
CA PRO A 177 -12.66 -13.10 -12.57
C PRO A 177 -12.33 -14.55 -12.89
N LYS A 178 -13.31 -15.44 -12.75
CA LYS A 178 -13.22 -16.85 -13.17
C LYS A 178 -13.25 -17.00 -14.70
N THR A 179 -13.87 -16.04 -15.38
CA THR A 179 -13.96 -16.01 -16.84
C THR A 179 -13.19 -14.80 -17.38
N TRP A 180 -12.35 -15.02 -18.38
CA TRP A 180 -11.55 -13.97 -18.99
C TRP A 180 -12.13 -13.56 -20.33
N PRO A 181 -12.03 -12.27 -20.72
CA PRO A 181 -12.35 -11.88 -22.09
C PRO A 181 -11.32 -12.51 -23.04
N SER A 182 -11.72 -12.77 -24.29
CA SER A 182 -10.81 -13.30 -25.33
C SER A 182 -9.66 -12.35 -25.66
N GLU A 183 -9.86 -11.04 -25.43
CA GLU A 183 -8.86 -10.00 -25.58
C GLU A 183 -8.76 -9.23 -24.25
N ILE A 184 -7.55 -9.22 -23.66
CA ILE A 184 -7.31 -8.57 -22.37
C ILE A 184 -6.91 -7.11 -22.61
N ARG A 185 -7.88 -6.20 -22.53
CA ARG A 185 -7.65 -4.74 -22.66
C ARG A 185 -7.54 -4.01 -21.33
N TYR A 186 -7.97 -4.65 -20.25
CA TYR A 186 -7.92 -4.15 -18.89
C TYR A 186 -7.88 -5.35 -17.95
N ILE A 187 -7.44 -5.10 -16.71
CA ILE A 187 -7.49 -6.09 -15.65
C ILE A 187 -8.44 -5.59 -14.57
N GLU A 188 -9.34 -6.47 -14.17
CA GLU A 188 -10.29 -6.23 -13.09
C GLU A 188 -9.95 -7.13 -11.91
N GLN A 189 -9.92 -6.55 -10.71
CA GLN A 189 -9.66 -7.29 -9.47
C GLN A 189 -10.33 -6.59 -8.30
N TRP A 190 -10.79 -7.37 -7.33
CA TRP A 190 -11.10 -6.87 -6.00
C TRP A 190 -9.94 -7.19 -5.05
N ILE A 191 -9.64 -6.28 -4.15
CA ILE A 191 -8.53 -6.45 -3.19
C ILE A 191 -9.06 -6.23 -1.78
N CYS A 192 -8.72 -7.15 -0.89
CA CYS A 192 -8.85 -7.01 0.55
C CYS A 192 -7.44 -7.05 1.15
N PRO A 193 -6.91 -5.92 1.63
CA PRO A 193 -5.60 -5.83 2.29
C PRO A 193 -5.71 -6.11 3.79
N GLY A 194 -4.57 -6.21 4.47
CA GLY A 194 -4.53 -6.33 5.93
C GLY A 194 -4.87 -7.73 6.41
N TRP A 195 -4.64 -8.75 5.58
CA TRP A 195 -4.75 -10.15 6.00
C TRP A 195 -3.57 -10.50 6.91
N ASP A 196 -3.77 -10.23 8.19
CA ASP A 196 -2.76 -10.30 9.26
C ASP A 196 -2.82 -11.63 10.03
N CYS A 197 -3.10 -12.71 9.32
CA CYS A 197 -3.43 -14.00 9.92
C CYS A 197 -2.18 -14.86 10.16
N TYR A 198 -2.09 -15.54 11.29
CA TYR A 198 -0.91 -16.32 11.71
C TYR A 198 -0.78 -17.66 10.94
N PRO A 199 0.43 -18.15 10.61
CA PRO A 199 1.70 -17.44 10.68
C PRO A 199 1.92 -16.67 9.38
N GLN A 200 1.37 -15.46 9.35
CA GLN A 200 1.39 -14.44 8.29
C GLN A 200 0.58 -14.85 7.05
N GLY A 201 -0.45 -14.07 6.66
CA GLY A 201 -1.24 -14.26 5.43
C GLY A 201 -2.02 -15.59 5.22
N SER A 202 -2.33 -16.40 6.26
CA SER A 202 -3.11 -17.66 6.11
C SER A 202 -4.61 -17.57 6.46
N CYS A 203 -5.52 -18.09 5.64
CA CYS A 203 -7.00 -17.90 5.67
C CYS A 203 -7.80 -18.30 6.94
N ALA A 204 -7.20 -18.55 8.10
CA ALA A 204 -7.95 -19.01 9.27
C ALA A 204 -8.45 -17.83 10.14
N PHE A 205 -9.70 -17.41 9.92
CA PHE A 205 -10.43 -16.59 10.89
C PHE A 205 -10.74 -17.43 12.12
N GLU A 206 -9.94 -17.32 13.17
CA GLU A 206 -10.28 -17.92 14.46
C GLU A 206 -11.07 -16.94 15.34
N LYS A 207 -10.77 -15.63 15.26
CA LYS A 207 -11.39 -14.59 16.12
C LYS A 207 -11.72 -13.31 15.34
N PRO A 208 -12.73 -12.52 15.76
CA PRO A 208 -13.09 -11.25 15.11
C PRO A 208 -11.97 -10.20 15.03
N GLN A 209 -11.03 -10.26 15.97
CA GLN A 209 -9.84 -9.39 16.00
C GLN A 209 -8.78 -9.74 14.95
N ASP A 210 -8.87 -10.94 14.36
CA ASP A 210 -8.02 -11.41 13.26
C ASP A 210 -8.59 -11.00 11.89
N LYS A 211 -9.72 -10.27 11.88
CA LYS A 211 -10.29 -9.74 10.65
C LYS A 211 -9.36 -8.72 10.04
N ALA A 212 -9.27 -8.78 8.71
CA ALA A 212 -8.51 -7.83 7.93
C ALA A 212 -8.93 -6.39 8.25
N ARG A 213 -7.95 -5.53 8.52
CA ARG A 213 -8.17 -4.11 8.80
C ARG A 213 -7.66 -3.28 7.65
N TRP A 214 -8.55 -2.48 7.08
CA TRP A 214 -8.23 -1.53 6.03
C TRP A 214 -8.26 -0.10 6.58
N THR A 215 -7.26 0.68 6.20
CA THR A 215 -7.16 2.12 6.47
C THR A 215 -6.58 2.82 5.25
N ASN A 216 -6.85 4.12 5.08
CA ASN A 216 -6.27 4.91 3.99
C ASN A 216 -4.72 4.88 3.97
N ASP A 217 -4.07 4.65 5.11
CA ASP A 217 -2.62 4.46 5.22
C ASP A 217 -2.05 3.34 4.33
N MET A 218 -2.89 2.41 3.87
CA MET A 218 -2.48 1.24 3.09
C MET A 218 -2.67 1.40 1.58
N VAL A 219 -3.15 2.55 1.10
CA VAL A 219 -3.45 2.77 -0.32
C VAL A 219 -2.25 2.51 -1.22
N HIS A 220 -1.06 3.03 -0.89
CA HIS A 220 0.14 2.80 -1.71
C HIS A 220 0.55 1.32 -1.74
N PHE A 221 0.31 0.58 -0.65
CA PHE A 221 0.58 -0.86 -0.59
C PHE A 221 -0.28 -1.62 -1.58
N ILE A 222 -1.58 -1.35 -1.65
CA ILE A 222 -2.47 -1.94 -2.67
C ILE A 222 -2.02 -1.57 -4.08
N MET A 223 -1.74 -0.28 -4.32
CA MET A 223 -1.41 0.22 -5.65
C MET A 223 -0.12 -0.39 -6.21
N ASP A 224 0.83 -0.77 -5.35
CA ASP A 224 2.06 -1.45 -5.72
C ASP A 224 1.94 -2.99 -5.73
N SER A 225 0.82 -3.53 -5.27
CA SER A 225 0.61 -4.97 -5.11
C SER A 225 -0.20 -5.58 -6.26
N GLY A 226 0.25 -5.33 -7.49
CA GLY A 226 -0.28 -6.00 -8.68
C GLY A 226 -0.19 -7.52 -8.54
N LEU A 227 -1.19 -8.23 -9.07
CA LEU A 227 -1.17 -9.68 -9.04
C LEU A 227 -0.10 -10.21 -10.01
N PRO A 228 0.80 -11.11 -9.58
CA PRO A 228 1.83 -11.62 -10.48
C PRO A 228 1.29 -12.39 -11.70
N ILE A 229 0.09 -12.96 -11.62
CA ILE A 229 -0.53 -13.62 -12.78
C ILE A 229 -0.85 -12.63 -13.91
N GLN A 230 -0.91 -11.33 -13.60
CA GLN A 230 -1.10 -10.27 -14.59
C GLN A 230 0.09 -10.10 -15.52
N GLU A 231 1.29 -10.44 -15.05
CA GLU A 231 2.52 -10.44 -15.86
C GLU A 231 2.48 -11.52 -16.96
N ASN A 232 1.71 -12.60 -16.75
CA ASN A 232 1.55 -13.72 -17.71
C ASN A 232 0.41 -13.51 -18.73
N PHE A 233 -0.38 -12.43 -18.62
CA PHE A 233 -1.51 -12.17 -19.52
C PHE A 233 -1.12 -11.41 -20.80
N PHE A 234 0.14 -10.99 -20.91
CA PHE A 234 0.69 -10.50 -22.17
C PHE A 234 1.25 -11.68 -22.95
N PRO A 235 0.82 -11.93 -24.20
CA PRO A 235 1.51 -12.91 -25.02
C PRO A 235 2.96 -12.43 -25.20
N HIS A 236 3.90 -13.17 -24.62
CA HIS A 236 5.23 -13.23 -25.19
C HIS A 236 5.03 -13.97 -26.52
N GLU A 237 4.87 -13.25 -27.63
CA GLU A 237 5.34 -13.85 -28.88
C GLU A 237 6.82 -14.17 -28.63
N PRO A 238 7.21 -15.46 -28.69
CA PRO A 238 8.63 -15.77 -28.66
C PRO A 238 9.25 -15.15 -29.91
N ASP A 239 10.21 -14.24 -29.73
CA ASP A 239 11.12 -13.80 -30.79
C ASP A 239 11.85 -15.00 -31.42
#